data_AF-A0A517PLM6-F1
#
_entry.id   AF-A0A517PLM6-F1
#
_cell.length_a   1.000
_cell.length_b   1.000
_cell.length_c   1.000
_cell.angle_alpha   90.00
_cell.angle_beta   90.00
_cell.angle_gamma   90.00
#
_symmetry.space_group_name_H-M   'P 1'
#
loop_
_entity.id
_entity.type
_entity.pdbx_description
1 polymer ?
#
loop_
_entity_poly.entity_id
_entity_poly.type
_entity_poly.pdbx_seq_one_letter_code
_entity_poly.pdbx_strand_id
1 'polypeptide(L)'
;MKSFRMILALSLVAVTGLGVQQFVEAQQPQTEGSQRDQLRIAAQKICPVSGQKLGDHGKPIKVKVGKESVYLCCKGCLNSKVNPQHWSTIHANYAKAQGKCPVMKKQLPQKPKWTIVDGRIVYVCCPPCTKKIAADPEAYLSKVDALYSANLRK
;
A
#
# COMPACT_ATOMS: atom_id res chain seq x y z
N MET A 1 26.38 52.99 -64.37
CA MET A 1 25.08 52.36 -64.05
C MET A 1 25.32 51.02 -63.36
N LYS A 2 24.50 50.70 -62.35
CA LYS A 2 24.42 49.45 -61.55
C LYS A 2 25.38 49.32 -60.35
N SER A 3 24.93 49.96 -59.27
CA SER A 3 25.08 49.51 -57.88
C SER A 3 24.20 48.26 -57.64
N PHE A 4 24.72 47.22 -57.00
CA PHE A 4 23.96 46.15 -56.30
C PHE A 4 24.94 45.38 -55.40
N ARG A 5 25.11 45.81 -54.15
CA ARG A 5 24.45 45.27 -52.94
C ARG A 5 24.83 43.81 -52.61
N MET A 6 25.90 43.70 -51.84
CA MET A 6 26.19 42.78 -50.73
C MET A 6 24.96 42.00 -50.23
N ILE A 7 24.94 40.68 -50.45
CA ILE A 7 23.99 39.74 -49.84
C ILE A 7 24.75 38.94 -48.78
N LEU A 8 24.52 39.31 -47.51
CA LEU A 8 24.83 38.50 -46.33
C LEU A 8 24.05 37.18 -46.43
N ALA A 9 24.75 36.05 -46.36
CA ALA A 9 24.12 34.75 -46.15
C ALA A 9 23.59 34.69 -44.70
N LEU A 10 22.27 34.83 -44.56
CA LEU A 10 21.55 34.69 -43.30
C LEU A 10 21.31 33.19 -43.04
N SER A 11 22.10 32.60 -42.16
CA SER A 11 21.88 31.22 -41.69
C SER A 11 20.64 31.18 -40.79
N LEU A 12 19.53 30.67 -41.30
CA LEU A 12 18.38 30.27 -40.47
C LEU A 12 18.75 29.02 -39.67
N VAL A 13 19.10 29.20 -38.40
CA VAL A 13 19.05 28.12 -37.41
C VAL A 13 17.71 28.22 -36.71
N ALA A 14 16.73 27.48 -37.22
CA ALA A 14 15.49 27.22 -36.50
C ALA A 14 15.66 25.93 -35.69
N VAL A 15 15.96 26.04 -34.40
CA VAL A 15 15.62 24.99 -33.42
C VAL A 15 14.86 25.64 -32.28
N THR A 16 13.56 25.71 -32.50
CA THR A 16 12.53 25.81 -31.47
C THR A 16 12.60 24.59 -30.55
N GLY A 17 12.77 24.79 -29.25
CA GLY A 17 12.71 23.69 -28.29
C GLY A 17 13.05 24.10 -26.86
N LEU A 18 12.07 24.68 -26.16
CA LEU A 18 12.00 24.68 -24.70
C LEU A 18 11.93 23.22 -24.22
N GLY A 19 13.09 22.61 -23.97
CA GLY A 19 13.21 21.26 -23.42
C GLY A 19 13.58 21.32 -21.95
N VAL A 20 12.60 21.56 -21.08
CA VAL A 20 12.72 21.27 -19.64
C VAL A 20 12.81 19.76 -19.49
N GLN A 21 14.01 19.20 -19.59
CA GLN A 21 14.26 17.80 -19.28
C GLN A 21 14.24 17.63 -17.77
N GLN A 22 13.02 17.38 -17.30
CA GLN A 22 12.68 16.33 -16.35
C GLN A 22 13.76 16.06 -15.30
N PHE A 23 13.54 16.65 -14.12
CA PHE A 23 13.77 15.96 -12.88
C PHE A 23 13.00 14.62 -12.98
N VAL A 24 13.69 13.56 -13.40
CA VAL A 24 13.17 12.20 -13.26
C VAL A 24 13.13 11.97 -11.76
N GLU A 25 11.93 12.18 -11.26
CA GLU A 25 11.52 12.07 -9.88
C GLU A 25 11.88 10.67 -9.34
N ALA A 26 13.04 10.58 -8.71
CA ALA A 26 13.42 9.46 -7.85
C ALA A 26 12.61 9.44 -6.53
N GLN A 27 11.35 9.92 -6.53
CA GLN A 27 10.48 10.00 -5.34
C GLN A 27 9.42 8.89 -5.27
N GLN A 28 9.45 7.88 -6.14
CA GLN A 28 8.39 6.86 -6.19
C GLN A 28 8.32 5.75 -5.09
N PRO A 29 9.22 5.61 -4.09
CA PRO A 29 8.97 4.64 -3.01
C PRO A 29 8.01 5.10 -1.90
N GLN A 30 7.90 6.42 -1.66
CA GLN A 30 7.30 6.94 -0.42
C GLN A 30 5.76 7.10 -0.50
N THR A 31 5.23 7.41 -1.69
CA THR A 31 3.79 7.62 -1.91
C THR A 31 3.00 6.31 -1.90
N GLU A 32 3.52 5.26 -2.52
CA GLU A 32 2.89 3.93 -2.55
C GLU A 32 2.85 3.29 -1.16
N GLY A 33 3.96 3.33 -0.43
CA GLY A 33 4.02 2.82 0.95
C GLY A 33 3.00 3.51 1.85
N SER A 34 2.86 4.83 1.72
CA SER A 34 1.86 5.62 2.45
C SER A 34 0.42 5.22 2.10
N GLN A 35 0.09 5.00 0.82
CA GLN A 35 -1.25 4.58 0.42
C GLN A 35 -1.60 3.17 0.92
N ARG A 36 -0.66 2.22 0.83
CA ARG A 36 -0.85 0.85 1.35
C ARG A 36 -1.06 0.87 2.87
N ASP A 37 -0.32 1.72 3.58
CA ASP A 37 -0.51 1.90 5.02
C ASP A 37 -1.89 2.47 5.35
N GLN A 38 -2.39 3.44 4.58
CA GLN A 38 -3.76 3.97 4.77
C GLN A 38 -4.84 2.90 4.59
N LEU A 39 -4.73 2.05 3.55
CA LEU A 39 -5.66 0.93 3.34
C LEU A 39 -5.63 -0.04 4.52
N ARG A 40 -4.44 -0.36 5.03
CA ARG A 40 -4.30 -1.27 6.18
C ARG A 40 -4.80 -0.66 7.48
N ILE A 41 -4.59 0.64 7.72
CA ILE A 41 -5.16 1.34 8.87
C ILE A 41 -6.70 1.26 8.81
N ALA A 42 -7.29 1.55 7.66
CA ALA A 42 -8.73 1.48 7.44
C ALA A 42 -9.27 0.04 7.57
N ALA A 43 -8.51 -0.96 7.13
CA ALA A 43 -8.86 -2.37 7.30
C ALA A 43 -8.70 -2.83 8.76
N GLN A 44 -7.68 -2.38 9.49
CA GLN A 44 -7.44 -2.76 10.87
C GLN A 44 -8.52 -2.21 11.82
N LYS A 45 -8.94 -0.96 11.58
CA LYS A 45 -9.95 -0.17 12.31
C LYS A 45 -9.62 0.20 13.75
N ILE A 46 -9.09 -0.73 14.54
CA ILE A 46 -8.86 -0.54 15.98
C ILE A 46 -7.40 -0.70 16.38
N CYS A 47 -7.02 -0.08 17.49
CA CYS A 47 -5.74 -0.24 18.14
C CYS A 47 -5.64 -1.63 18.81
N PRO A 48 -4.56 -2.40 18.60
CA PRO A 48 -4.39 -3.72 19.19
C PRO A 48 -4.20 -3.69 20.72
N VAL A 49 -3.82 -2.53 21.26
CA VAL A 49 -3.63 -2.32 22.70
C VAL A 49 -4.94 -1.86 23.32
N SER A 50 -5.42 -0.66 22.98
CA SER A 50 -6.56 -0.03 23.65
C SER A 50 -7.94 -0.42 23.11
N GLY A 51 -8.01 -1.01 21.91
CA GLY A 51 -9.29 -1.29 21.23
C GLY A 51 -9.98 -0.07 20.64
N GLN A 52 -9.45 1.14 20.87
CA GLN A 52 -9.98 2.38 20.31
C GLN A 52 -9.76 2.48 18.81
N LYS A 53 -10.58 3.27 18.13
CA LYS A 53 -10.52 3.46 16.68
C LYS A 53 -9.22 4.16 16.26
N LEU A 54 -8.62 3.68 15.17
CA LEU A 54 -7.44 4.30 14.57
C LEU A 54 -7.83 5.61 13.89
N GLY A 55 -7.05 6.66 14.13
CA GLY A 55 -7.27 8.01 13.62
C GLY A 55 -7.83 8.99 14.67
N ASP A 56 -8.51 8.49 15.70
CA ASP A 56 -9.12 9.35 16.73
C ASP A 56 -8.10 10.01 17.67
N HIS A 57 -6.86 9.50 17.70
CA HIS A 57 -5.76 9.99 18.56
C HIS A 57 -4.56 10.50 17.74
N GLY A 58 -4.81 10.94 16.52
CA GLY A 58 -3.79 11.41 15.57
C GLY A 58 -3.34 10.32 14.59
N LYS A 59 -2.21 10.57 13.92
CA LYS A 59 -1.69 9.66 12.88
C LYS A 59 -1.29 8.31 13.52
N PRO A 60 -1.89 7.18 13.07
CA PRO A 60 -1.52 5.88 13.58
C PRO A 60 -0.04 5.55 13.38
N ILE A 61 0.53 4.82 14.34
CA ILE A 61 1.96 4.49 14.38
C ILE A 61 2.14 3.03 13.99
N LYS A 62 2.87 2.77 12.91
CA LYS A 62 3.17 1.41 12.46
C LYS A 62 4.18 0.75 13.39
N VAL A 63 3.89 -0.45 13.86
CA VAL A 63 4.74 -1.26 14.74
C VAL A 63 4.75 -2.72 14.28
N LYS A 64 5.78 -3.47 14.68
CA LYS A 64 5.90 -4.90 14.40
C LYS A 64 5.53 -5.71 15.64
N VAL A 65 4.60 -6.65 15.49
CA VAL A 65 4.19 -7.63 16.50
C VAL A 65 4.49 -9.02 15.94
N GLY A 66 5.55 -9.65 16.46
CA GLY A 66 6.07 -10.89 15.89
C GLY A 66 6.50 -10.71 14.43
N LYS A 67 5.82 -11.37 13.50
CA LYS A 67 6.07 -11.24 12.06
C LYS A 67 5.18 -10.22 11.37
N GLU A 68 4.13 -9.72 12.02
CA GLU A 68 3.13 -8.85 11.40
C GLU A 68 3.34 -7.37 11.76
N SER A 69 3.03 -6.48 10.82
CA SER A 69 2.96 -5.04 11.03
C SER A 69 1.51 -4.59 11.21
N VAL A 70 1.27 -3.89 12.32
CA VAL A 70 -0.02 -3.32 12.71
C VAL A 70 0.16 -1.87 13.15
N TYR A 71 -0.94 -1.16 13.37
CA TYR A 71 -0.92 0.26 13.71
C TYR A 71 -1.46 0.50 15.11
N LEU A 72 -0.77 1.32 15.89
CA LEU A 72 -1.23 1.82 17.18
C LEU A 72 -1.94 3.16 16.99
N CYS A 73 -2.89 3.49 17.88
CA CYS A 73 -3.59 4.77 17.82
C CYS A 73 -2.69 5.95 18.22
N CYS A 74 -1.75 5.76 19.15
CA CYS A 74 -0.88 6.83 19.68
C CYS A 74 0.41 6.28 20.32
N LYS A 75 1.32 7.20 20.69
CA LYS A 75 2.61 6.87 21.34
C LYS A 75 2.45 6.17 22.69
N GLY A 76 1.37 6.42 23.42
CA GLY A 76 1.10 5.79 24.72
C GLY A 76 0.93 4.27 24.65
N CYS A 77 0.69 3.70 23.47
CA CYS A 77 0.55 2.27 23.28
C CYS A 77 1.86 1.55 22.93
N LEU A 78 2.98 2.26 22.69
CA LEU A 78 4.22 1.68 22.12
C LEU A 78 4.83 0.55 22.96
N ASN A 79 4.76 0.65 24.29
CA ASN A 79 5.36 -0.31 25.23
C ASN A 79 4.31 -1.19 25.94
N SER A 80 3.07 -1.16 25.45
CA SER A 80 1.95 -1.88 26.07
C SER A 80 1.73 -3.23 25.40
N LYS A 81 1.25 -4.21 26.17
CA LYS A 81 0.93 -5.53 25.63
C LYS A 81 -0.29 -5.46 24.73
N VAL A 82 -0.22 -6.16 23.59
CA VAL A 82 -1.38 -6.38 22.71
C VAL A 82 -2.42 -7.20 23.46
N ASN A 83 -3.68 -6.82 23.32
CA ASN A 83 -4.80 -7.55 23.87
C ASN A 83 -5.22 -8.69 22.89
N PRO A 84 -5.35 -9.95 23.35
CA PRO A 84 -5.70 -11.07 22.49
C PRO A 84 -7.08 -10.95 21.80
N GLN A 85 -8.07 -10.37 22.47
CA GLN A 85 -9.40 -10.14 21.90
C GLN A 85 -9.34 -9.10 20.79
N HIS A 86 -8.65 -7.97 21.02
CA HIS A 86 -8.43 -6.96 19.99
C HIS A 86 -7.65 -7.53 18.79
N TRP A 87 -6.67 -8.39 19.05
CA TRP A 87 -5.92 -9.09 18.00
C TRP A 87 -6.83 -9.95 17.12
N SER A 88 -7.72 -10.73 17.73
CA SER A 88 -8.72 -11.52 17.02
C SER A 88 -9.65 -10.63 16.17
N THR A 89 -10.15 -9.52 16.75
CA THR A 89 -10.98 -8.55 16.02
C THR A 89 -10.26 -7.94 14.82
N ILE A 90 -8.98 -7.59 14.97
CA ILE A 90 -8.15 -7.05 13.89
C ILE A 90 -8.02 -8.06 12.74
N HIS A 91 -7.75 -9.33 13.05
CA HIS A 91 -7.68 -10.40 12.06
C HIS A 91 -9.01 -10.58 11.33
N ALA A 92 -10.13 -10.55 12.06
CA ALA A 92 -11.46 -10.59 11.46
C ALA A 92 -11.71 -9.38 10.54
N ASN A 93 -11.29 -8.18 10.94
CA ASN A 93 -11.41 -6.98 10.11
C ASN A 93 -10.59 -7.08 8.82
N TYR A 94 -9.33 -7.56 8.90
CA TYR A 94 -8.50 -7.78 7.71
C TYR A 94 -9.10 -8.82 6.77
N ALA A 95 -9.58 -9.96 7.29
CA ALA A 95 -10.22 -10.98 6.47
C ALA A 95 -11.50 -10.45 5.79
N LYS A 96 -12.32 -9.68 6.52
CA LYS A 96 -13.53 -9.05 6.00
C LYS A 96 -13.22 -8.02 4.91
N ALA A 97 -12.23 -7.14 5.15
CA ALA A 97 -11.80 -6.16 4.17
C ALA A 97 -11.22 -6.83 2.91
N GLN A 98 -10.53 -7.97 3.06
CA GLN A 98 -10.01 -8.71 1.92
C GLN A 98 -11.15 -9.36 1.12
N GLY A 99 -12.07 -10.05 1.80
CA GLY A 99 -13.29 -10.66 1.23
C GLY A 99 -13.03 -11.87 0.31
N LYS A 100 -12.04 -11.80 -0.58
CA LYS A 100 -11.71 -12.83 -1.57
C LYS A 100 -10.28 -13.33 -1.41
N CYS A 101 -10.04 -14.57 -1.82
CA CYS A 101 -8.70 -15.15 -1.94
C CYS A 101 -7.95 -14.49 -3.12
N PRO A 102 -6.74 -13.91 -2.93
CA PRO A 102 -6.01 -13.23 -4.01
C PRO A 102 -5.42 -14.21 -5.04
N VAL A 103 -5.36 -15.51 -4.71
CA VAL A 103 -4.89 -16.57 -5.62
C VAL A 103 -6.03 -17.11 -6.47
N MET A 104 -7.11 -17.59 -5.83
CA MET A 104 -8.22 -18.27 -6.49
C MET A 104 -9.38 -17.35 -6.86
N LYS A 105 -9.38 -16.09 -6.41
CA LYS A 105 -10.43 -15.06 -6.65
C LYS A 105 -11.84 -15.41 -6.11
N LYS A 106 -12.00 -16.54 -5.43
CA LYS A 106 -13.23 -16.96 -4.73
C LYS A 106 -13.37 -16.24 -3.39
N GLN A 107 -14.58 -16.18 -2.85
CA GLN A 107 -14.85 -15.65 -1.50
C GLN A 107 -14.06 -16.43 -0.45
N LEU A 108 -13.60 -15.73 0.59
CA LEU A 108 -12.99 -16.38 1.74
C LEU A 108 -14.05 -17.18 2.51
N PRO A 109 -13.73 -18.41 2.95
CA PRO A 109 -14.63 -19.16 3.83
C PRO A 109 -14.69 -18.53 5.22
N GLN A 110 -15.61 -18.99 6.07
CA GLN A 110 -15.76 -18.50 7.45
C GLN A 110 -14.49 -18.65 8.31
N LYS A 111 -13.71 -19.70 8.06
CA LYS A 111 -12.43 -19.98 8.74
C LYS A 111 -11.30 -20.03 7.73
N PRO A 112 -10.89 -18.88 7.15
CA PRO A 112 -9.85 -18.85 6.13
C PRO A 112 -8.50 -19.22 6.74
N LYS A 113 -7.62 -19.79 5.92
CA LYS A 113 -6.20 -19.93 6.26
C LYS A 113 -5.47 -18.63 5.94
N TRP A 114 -4.30 -18.42 6.50
CA TRP A 114 -3.54 -17.20 6.28
C TRP A 114 -2.04 -17.47 6.30
N THR A 115 -1.28 -16.53 5.73
CA THR A 115 0.18 -16.45 5.84
C THR A 115 0.59 -15.00 6.05
N ILE A 116 1.77 -14.78 6.61
CA ILE A 116 2.37 -13.45 6.73
C ILE A 116 3.55 -13.38 5.76
N VAL A 117 3.53 -12.41 4.85
CA VAL A 117 4.64 -12.08 3.95
C VAL A 117 4.92 -10.58 4.03
N ASP A 118 6.20 -10.20 4.11
CA ASP A 118 6.64 -8.80 4.26
C ASP A 118 5.90 -7.99 5.32
N GLY A 119 5.66 -8.62 6.47
CA GLY A 119 4.95 -7.97 7.58
C GLY A 119 3.43 -7.87 7.39
N ARG A 120 2.86 -8.45 6.34
CA ARG A 120 1.43 -8.30 6.01
C ARG A 120 0.74 -9.66 5.99
N ILE A 121 -0.36 -9.76 6.72
CA ILE A 121 -1.23 -10.95 6.69
C ILE A 121 -2.01 -11.01 5.38
N VAL A 122 -2.05 -12.20 4.78
CA VAL A 122 -2.82 -12.52 3.58
C VAL A 122 -3.68 -13.75 3.85
N TYR A 123 -4.99 -13.62 3.63
CA TYR A 123 -5.93 -14.72 3.81
C TYR A 123 -6.13 -15.50 2.51
N VAL A 124 -6.29 -16.81 2.62
CA VAL A 124 -6.52 -17.73 1.51
C VAL A 124 -7.66 -18.69 1.84
N CYS A 125 -8.35 -19.15 0.80
CA CYS A 125 -9.42 -20.13 0.94
C CYS A 125 -8.91 -21.53 1.33
N CYS A 126 -7.68 -21.89 0.96
CA CYS A 126 -7.07 -23.20 1.27
C CYS A 126 -5.54 -23.10 1.43
N PRO A 127 -4.91 -24.02 2.21
CA PRO A 127 -3.47 -23.99 2.49
C PRO A 127 -2.53 -23.96 1.27
N PRO A 128 -2.77 -24.66 0.15
CA PRO A 128 -1.81 -24.73 -0.96
C PRO A 128 -1.40 -23.37 -1.55
N CYS A 129 -2.26 -22.36 -1.42
CA CYS A 129 -2.02 -21.01 -1.93
C CYS A 129 -0.90 -20.26 -1.19
N THR A 130 -0.53 -20.65 0.04
CA THR A 130 0.48 -19.92 0.83
C THR A 130 1.88 -20.00 0.22
N LYS A 131 2.25 -21.13 -0.41
CA LYS A 131 3.52 -21.28 -1.13
C LYS A 131 3.63 -20.33 -2.32
N LYS A 132 2.54 -20.16 -3.07
CA LYS A 132 2.49 -19.26 -4.22
C LYS A 132 2.64 -17.80 -3.80
N ILE A 133 2.04 -17.43 -2.66
CA ILE A 133 2.20 -16.09 -2.07
C ILE A 133 3.65 -15.85 -1.64
N ALA A 134 4.30 -16.83 -1.01
CA ALA A 134 5.69 -16.69 -0.59
C ALA A 134 6.68 -16.56 -1.76
N ALA A 135 6.36 -17.14 -2.92
CA ALA A 135 7.21 -17.07 -4.12
C ALA A 135 7.13 -15.72 -4.85
N ASP A 136 6.04 -14.96 -4.68
CA ASP A 136 5.86 -13.64 -5.30
C ASP A 136 5.06 -12.71 -4.36
N PRO A 137 5.64 -12.30 -3.22
CA PRO A 137 4.92 -11.56 -2.19
C PRO A 137 4.28 -10.28 -2.74
N GLU A 138 5.04 -9.48 -3.47
CA GLU A 138 4.60 -8.16 -3.96
C GLU A 138 3.36 -8.28 -4.85
N ALA A 139 3.34 -9.19 -5.84
CA ALA A 139 2.18 -9.34 -6.71
C ALA A 139 0.91 -9.75 -5.96
N TYR A 140 1.03 -10.53 -4.87
CA TYR A 140 -0.11 -10.92 -4.04
C TYR A 140 -0.52 -9.84 -3.06
N LEU A 141 0.42 -9.07 -2.53
CA LEU A 141 0.16 -7.93 -1.68
C LEU A 141 -0.58 -6.81 -2.44
N SER A 142 -0.21 -6.53 -3.70
CA SER A 142 -0.95 -5.59 -4.55
C SER A 142 -2.39 -6.06 -4.83
N LYS A 143 -2.61 -7.37 -5.03
CA LYS A 143 -3.97 -7.93 -5.16
C LYS A 143 -4.79 -7.76 -3.90
N VAL A 144 -4.19 -7.92 -2.72
CA VAL A 144 -4.85 -7.66 -1.44
C VAL A 144 -5.18 -6.18 -1.28
N ASP A 145 -4.28 -5.27 -1.66
CA ASP A 145 -4.54 -3.82 -1.63
C ASP A 145 -5.70 -3.42 -2.55
N ALA A 146 -5.79 -4.02 -3.74
CA ALA A 146 -6.93 -3.84 -4.64
C ALA A 146 -8.24 -4.33 -4.02
N LEU A 147 -8.22 -5.48 -3.31
CA LEU A 147 -9.39 -6.00 -2.61
C LEU A 147 -9.82 -5.09 -1.45
N TYR A 148 -8.88 -4.60 -0.64
CA TYR A 148 -9.14 -3.61 0.40
C TYR A 148 -9.78 -2.35 -0.18
N SER A 149 -9.18 -1.79 -1.22
CA SER A 149 -9.71 -0.60 -1.92
C SER A 149 -11.14 -0.81 -2.41
N ALA A 150 -11.45 -1.99 -2.94
CA ALA A 150 -12.78 -2.31 -3.47
C ALA A 150 -13.83 -2.54 -2.38
N ASN A 151 -13.44 -3.05 -1.20
CA ASN A 151 -14.39 -3.43 -0.15
C ASN A 151 -14.54 -2.38 0.95
N LEU A 152 -13.58 -1.47 1.13
CA LEU A 152 -13.65 -0.38 2.10
C LEU A 152 -14.37 0.87 1.57
N ARG A 153 -14.56 0.98 0.24
CA ARG A 153 -15.30 2.07 -0.42
C ARG A 153 -16.81 1.80 -0.54
N LYS A 154 -17.28 0.67 -0.03
CA LYS A 154 -18.70 0.27 -0.04
C LYS A 154 -19.34 0.61 1.30
#